data_AF-A0AAU0RDC1-F1
#
_entry.id   AF-A0AAU0RDC1-F1
#
_cell.length_a   1.000
_cell.length_b   1.000
_cell.length_c   1.000
_cell.angle_alpha   90.00
_cell.angle_beta   90.00
_cell.angle_gamma   90.00
#
_symmetry.space_group_name_H-M   'P 1'
#
loop_
_entity.id
_entity.type
_entity.pdbx_description
1 polymer ?
#
loop_
_entity_poly.entity_id
_entity_poly.type
_entity_poly.pdbx_seq_one_letter_code
_entity_poly.pdbx_strand_id
1 'polypeptide(L)'
;MDIRFFYSIYLPALTRALNEDDKNYGFFVNSPESFIDKDIELEIESFIDNELANDIFINMVDEYFDAKSHYFKEMNGVDIDIVKNQIIEGISKLKRIYLLE
;
A
#
# COMPACT_ATOMS: atom_id res chain seq x y z
N MET A 1 11.05 13.51 -5.94
CA MET A 1 11.11 12.06 -6.23
C MET A 1 10.75 11.71 -7.68
N ASP A 2 11.32 10.65 -8.26
CA ASP A 2 10.80 10.02 -9.50
C ASP A 2 10.07 8.70 -9.17
N ILE A 3 9.20 8.24 -10.08
CA ILE A 3 8.31 7.09 -9.84
C ILE A 3 9.05 5.78 -9.54
N ARG A 4 10.25 5.57 -10.10
CA ARG A 4 11.03 4.37 -9.84
C ARG A 4 11.64 4.42 -8.45
N PHE A 5 12.17 5.59 -8.06
CA PHE A 5 12.67 5.80 -6.70
C PHE A 5 11.54 5.62 -5.67
N PHE A 6 10.36 6.18 -5.94
CA PHE A 6 9.16 5.99 -5.12
C PHE A 6 8.85 4.51 -4.87
N TYR A 7 8.65 3.72 -5.93
CA TYR A 7 8.29 2.31 -5.77
C TYR A 7 9.41 1.47 -5.16
N SER A 8 10.68 1.89 -5.28
CA SER A 8 11.80 1.21 -4.60
C SER A 8 11.71 1.30 -3.08
N ILE A 9 11.01 2.31 -2.54
CA ILE A 9 10.79 2.52 -1.11
C ILE A 9 9.40 2.01 -0.70
N TYR A 10 8.38 2.40 -1.46
CA TYR A 10 6.99 2.14 -1.14
C TYR A 10 6.63 0.65 -1.20
N LEU A 11 7.09 -0.09 -2.22
CA LEU A 11 6.70 -1.50 -2.37
C LEU A 11 7.23 -2.41 -1.24
N PRO A 12 8.49 -2.27 -0.78
CA PRO A 12 8.94 -2.98 0.42
C PRO A 12 8.10 -2.65 1.67
N ALA A 13 7.78 -1.37 1.87
CA ALA A 13 6.97 -0.91 3.00
C ALA A 13 5.54 -1.50 2.94
N LEU A 14 4.91 -1.46 1.77
CA LEU A 14 3.60 -2.06 1.52
C LEU A 14 3.62 -3.58 1.74
N THR A 15 4.64 -4.28 1.24
CA THR A 15 4.77 -5.72 1.47
C THR A 15 4.84 -6.05 2.96
N ARG A 16 5.55 -5.21 3.73
CA ARG A 16 5.61 -5.36 5.18
C ARG A 16 4.26 -5.09 5.83
N ALA A 17 3.57 -4.02 5.45
CA ALA A 17 2.24 -3.69 5.95
C ALA A 17 1.25 -4.85 5.75
N LEU A 18 1.22 -5.46 4.55
CA LEU A 18 0.37 -6.62 4.24
C LEU A 18 0.74 -7.91 5.00
N ASN A 19 1.99 -8.05 5.46
CA ASN A 19 2.39 -9.18 6.30
C ASN A 19 2.04 -8.96 7.78
N GLU A 20 1.71 -7.72 8.15
CA GLU A 20 1.41 -7.32 9.52
C GLU A 20 -0.06 -6.90 9.72
N ASP A 21 -0.87 -6.93 8.66
CA ASP A 21 -2.24 -6.42 8.62
C ASP A 21 -3.28 -7.22 9.41
N ASP A 22 -2.94 -8.47 9.76
CA ASP A 22 -3.74 -9.32 10.64
C ASP A 22 -3.27 -9.28 12.11
N LYS A 23 -2.18 -8.54 12.40
CA LYS A 23 -1.74 -8.34 13.79
C LYS A 23 -2.70 -7.39 14.52
N ASN A 24 -2.79 -7.56 15.84
CA ASN A 24 -3.66 -6.76 16.72
C ASN A 24 -5.15 -6.83 16.36
N TYR A 25 -5.58 -7.95 15.77
CA TYR A 25 -6.95 -8.16 15.32
C TYR A 25 -7.44 -7.09 14.33
N GLY A 26 -6.61 -6.26 13.72
CA GLY A 26 -7.08 -5.19 12.81
C GLY A 26 -7.40 -3.84 13.46
N PHE A 27 -7.17 -3.64 14.77
CA PHE A 27 -7.46 -2.35 15.44
C PHE A 27 -6.35 -1.31 15.22
N PHE A 28 -5.16 -1.78 14.87
CA PHE A 28 -3.95 -0.98 14.64
C PHE A 28 -3.24 -1.49 13.39
N VAL A 29 -3.97 -1.53 12.28
CA VAL A 29 -3.37 -1.85 10.99
C VAL A 29 -2.51 -0.68 10.59
N ASN A 30 -1.20 -0.94 10.47
CA ASN A 30 -0.26 0.05 10.00
C ASN A 30 -0.28 0.07 8.48
N SER A 31 -0.54 1.23 7.89
CA SER A 31 -0.41 1.47 6.46
C SER A 31 1.06 1.41 6.02
N PRO A 32 1.35 1.39 4.71
CA PRO A 32 2.73 1.34 4.20
C PRO A 32 3.63 2.44 4.78
N GLU A 33 3.12 3.65 4.94
CA GLU A 33 3.84 4.83 5.42
C GLU A 33 4.45 4.60 6.81
N SER A 34 3.78 3.82 7.67
CA SER A 34 4.27 3.47 9.01
C SER A 34 5.59 2.66 9.00
N PHE A 35 5.97 2.10 7.86
CA PHE A 35 7.20 1.31 7.67
C PHE A 35 8.27 2.05 6.85
N ILE A 36 8.01 3.31 6.48
CA ILE A 36 8.94 4.18 5.78
C ILE A 36 9.80 4.95 6.78
N ASP A 37 11.04 5.25 6.41
CA ASP A 37 11.93 6.06 7.21
C ASP A 37 11.37 7.48 7.39
N LYS A 38 11.36 7.98 8.63
CA LYS A 38 10.77 9.26 9.01
C LYS A 38 11.44 10.46 8.31
N ASP A 39 12.70 10.32 7.88
CA ASP A 39 13.40 11.37 7.15
C ASP A 39 12.87 11.58 5.72
N ILE A 40 12.14 10.60 5.17
CA ILE A 40 11.62 10.60 3.79
C ILE A 40 10.10 10.39 3.71
N GLU A 41 9.45 10.02 4.82
CA GLU A 41 8.00 9.83 4.91
C GLU A 41 7.20 11.01 4.31
N LEU A 42 7.52 12.25 4.69
CA LEU A 42 6.82 13.44 4.15
C LEU A 42 7.02 13.64 2.64
N GLU A 43 8.16 13.24 2.08
CA GLU A 43 8.37 13.31 0.62
C GLU A 43 7.53 12.23 -0.09
N ILE A 44 7.39 11.05 0.51
CA ILE A 44 6.55 9.97 0.01
C ILE A 44 5.07 10.38 0.02
N GLU A 45 4.57 10.88 1.14
CA GLU A 45 3.19 11.39 1.26
C GLU A 45 2.92 12.49 0.24
N SER A 46 3.82 13.47 0.14
CA SER A 46 3.70 14.55 -0.83
C SER A 46 3.71 14.04 -2.28
N PHE A 47 4.51 13.02 -2.59
CA PHE A 47 4.54 12.44 -3.93
C PHE A 47 3.23 11.69 -4.24
N ILE A 48 2.65 10.97 -3.28
CA ILE A 48 1.35 10.33 -3.41
C ILE A 48 0.27 11.38 -3.72
N ASP A 49 0.17 12.42 -2.89
CA ASP A 49 -0.87 13.43 -2.99
C ASP A 49 -0.80 14.26 -4.29
N ASN A 50 0.40 14.53 -4.80
CA ASN A 50 0.56 15.44 -5.93
C ASN A 50 0.69 14.72 -7.27
N GLU A 51 1.34 13.54 -7.30
CA GLU A 51 1.66 12.84 -8.54
C GLU A 51 0.82 11.58 -8.73
N LEU A 52 0.31 10.96 -7.65
CA LEU A 52 -0.40 9.68 -7.67
C LEU A 52 -1.82 9.73 -7.09
N ALA A 53 -2.40 10.92 -6.86
CA ALA A 53 -3.75 11.07 -6.28
C ALA A 53 -4.87 10.34 -7.04
N ASN A 54 -4.67 10.06 -8.34
CA ASN A 54 -5.62 9.30 -9.16
C ASN A 54 -5.04 7.95 -9.61
N ASP A 55 -3.94 7.50 -9.02
CA ASP A 55 -3.37 6.20 -9.34
C ASP A 55 -4.23 5.09 -8.74
N ILE A 56 -4.71 4.21 -9.61
CA ILE A 56 -5.66 3.15 -9.25
C ILE A 56 -5.04 2.18 -8.23
N PHE A 57 -3.74 1.90 -8.33
CA PHE A 57 -3.08 0.97 -7.43
C PHE A 57 -2.91 1.60 -6.04
N ILE A 58 -2.48 2.86 -5.96
CA ILE A 58 -2.35 3.57 -4.69
C ILE A 58 -3.71 3.71 -4.00
N ASN A 59 -4.74 4.15 -4.73
CA ASN A 59 -6.08 4.29 -4.15
C ASN A 59 -6.64 2.95 -3.64
N MET A 60 -6.38 1.85 -4.35
CA MET A 60 -6.78 0.51 -3.88
C MET A 60 -6.04 0.09 -2.61
N VAL A 61 -4.77 0.47 -2.46
CA VAL A 61 -4.00 0.23 -1.23
C VAL A 61 -4.60 1.03 -0.07
N ASP A 62 -4.86 2.32 -0.28
CA ASP A 62 -5.42 3.20 0.77
C ASP A 62 -6.81 2.71 1.22
N GLU A 63 -7.70 2.41 0.27
CA GLU A 63 -9.03 1.86 0.56
C GLU A 63 -8.96 0.52 1.30
N TYR A 64 -7.99 -0.35 0.95
CA TYR A 64 -7.79 -1.63 1.62
C TYR A 64 -7.40 -1.44 3.09
N PHE A 65 -6.42 -0.59 3.37
CA PHE A 65 -5.94 -0.36 4.73
C PHE A 65 -6.97 0.36 5.60
N ASP A 66 -7.73 1.31 5.03
CA ASP A 66 -8.89 1.91 5.70
C ASP A 66 -9.94 0.85 6.06
N ALA A 67 -10.36 0.05 5.08
CA ALA A 67 -11.34 -1.03 5.29
C ALA A 67 -10.89 -2.05 6.35
N LYS A 68 -9.61 -2.43 6.34
CA LYS A 68 -9.03 -3.33 7.35
C LYS A 68 -9.05 -2.72 8.74
N SER A 69 -8.74 -1.43 8.89
CA SER A 69 -8.79 -0.72 10.17
C SER A 69 -10.21 -0.66 10.75
N HIS A 70 -11.23 -0.71 9.87
CA HIS A 70 -12.65 -0.72 10.20
C HIS A 70 -13.28 -2.13 10.27
N TYR A 71 -12.48 -3.19 10.21
CA TYR A 71 -12.96 -4.59 10.28
C TYR A 71 -13.92 -4.98 9.16
N PHE A 72 -13.88 -4.28 8.03
CA PHE A 72 -14.71 -4.65 6.89
C PHE A 72 -14.24 -5.97 6.30
N LYS A 73 -15.21 -6.80 5.95
CA LYS A 73 -14.98 -8.08 5.27
C LYS A 73 -14.99 -7.94 3.76
N GLU A 74 -15.48 -6.81 3.27
CA GLU A 74 -15.63 -6.52 1.86
C GLU A 74 -15.34 -5.05 1.57
N MET A 75 -14.82 -4.79 0.37
CA MET A 75 -14.60 -3.47 -0.21
C MET A 75 -15.33 -3.44 -1.54
N ASN A 76 -16.31 -2.54 -1.69
CA ASN A 76 -17.16 -2.46 -2.90
C ASN A 76 -17.83 -3.81 -3.29
N GLY A 77 -18.19 -4.63 -2.29
CA GLY A 77 -18.79 -5.95 -2.50
C GLY A 77 -17.81 -7.05 -2.91
N VAL A 78 -16.51 -6.78 -2.87
CA VAL A 78 -15.44 -7.76 -3.09
C VAL A 78 -14.84 -8.15 -1.75
N ASP A 79 -14.68 -9.45 -1.50
CA ASP A 79 -14.05 -9.96 -0.28
C ASP A 79 -12.64 -9.37 -0.08
N ILE A 80 -12.34 -8.96 1.14
CA ILE A 80 -11.10 -8.22 1.44
C ILE A 80 -9.83 -9.07 1.20
N ASP A 81 -9.91 -10.39 1.33
CA ASP A 81 -8.79 -11.27 1.02
C ASP A 81 -8.54 -11.36 -0.50
N ILE A 82 -9.59 -11.20 -1.32
CA ILE A 82 -9.45 -11.08 -2.77
C ILE A 82 -8.74 -9.77 -3.12
N VAL A 83 -9.13 -8.65 -2.49
CA VAL A 83 -8.47 -7.35 -2.68
C VAL A 83 -7.00 -7.41 -2.27
N LYS A 84 -6.68 -8.03 -1.13
CA LYS A 84 -5.29 -8.27 -0.70
C LYS A 84 -4.47 -8.98 -1.77
N ASN A 85 -5.01 -10.05 -2.36
CA ASN A 85 -4.33 -10.78 -3.44
C ASN A 85 -4.14 -9.91 -4.69
N GLN A 86 -5.09 -9.06 -5.05
CA GLN A 86 -4.95 -8.11 -6.15
C GLN A 86 -3.83 -7.09 -5.90
N ILE A 87 -3.69 -6.60 -4.67
CA ILE A 87 -2.57 -5.73 -4.27
C ILE A 87 -1.24 -6.49 -4.42
N ILE A 88 -1.14 -7.73 -3.95
CA ILE A 88 0.08 -8.56 -4.07
C ILE A 88 0.47 -8.79 -5.54
N GLU A 89 -0.51 -9.06 -6.41
CA GLU A 89 -0.29 -9.15 -7.85
C GLU A 89 0.19 -7.81 -8.43
N GLY A 90 -0.39 -6.69 -7.98
CA GLY A 90 0.00 -5.33 -8.35
C GLY A 90 1.45 -5.02 -7.97
N ILE A 91 1.89 -5.38 -6.76
CA ILE A 91 3.28 -5.27 -6.32
C ILE A 91 4.20 -6.02 -7.28
N SER A 92 3.86 -7.28 -7.58
CA SER A 92 4.66 -8.13 -8.48
C SER A 92 4.76 -7.54 -9.90
N LYS A 93 3.68 -6.93 -10.39
CA LYS A 93 3.64 -6.25 -11.69
C LYS A 93 4.50 -4.98 -11.70
N LEU A 94 4.36 -4.12 -10.69
CA LEU A 94 5.13 -2.88 -10.57
C LEU A 94 6.62 -3.14 -10.41
N LYS A 95 7.01 -4.15 -9.61
CA LYS A 95 8.39 -4.61 -9.53
C LYS A 95 8.98 -4.94 -10.90
N ARG A 96 8.24 -5.67 -11.75
CA ARG A 96 8.67 -5.98 -13.12
C ARG A 96 8.78 -4.75 -14.01
N ILE A 97 7.79 -3.85 -13.96
CA ILE A 97 7.75 -2.63 -14.77
C ILE A 97 8.94 -1.72 -14.46
N TYR A 98 9.25 -1.54 -13.17
CA TYR A 98 10.28 -0.62 -12.71
C TYR A 98 11.65 -1.28 -12.45
N LEU A 99 11.79 -2.56 -12.81
CA LEU A 99 13.01 -3.36 -12.64
C LEU A 99 13.53 -3.28 -11.20
N LEU A 100 12.63 -3.60 -10.26
CA LEU A 100 12.88 -3.69 -8.83
C LEU A 100 12.85 -5.19 -8.46
N GLU A 101 13.94 -5.71 -7.90
CA GLU A 101 14.07 -7.11 -7.48
C GLU A 101 13.41 -7.35 -6.10
#